data_AF-A0A0Q6XBN6-F1
#
_entry.id   AF-A0A0Q6XBN6-F1
#
_cell.length_a   1.000
_cell.length_b   1.000
_cell.length_c   1.000
_cell.angle_alpha   90.00
_cell.angle_beta   90.00
_cell.angle_gamma   90.00
#
_symmetry.space_group_name_H-M   'P 1'
#
loop_
_entity.id
_entity.type
_entity.pdbx_description
1 polymer ?
#
loop_
_entity_poly.entity_id
_entity_poly.type
_entity_poly.pdbx_seq_one_letter_code
_entity_poly.pdbx_strand_id
1 'polypeptide(L)'
;MSTATRSRRRNGSRRTQENEGPEPAQPSTRPSPASPSLARRPGSIGPIRVQHLVGFELAAAVLLIGWLLRPIGLTVGIVLAVPLVLAGLLRRRGRPLPEWFSTARALGDRRKRNAEPVPPGTDPGFAPAVECDPALRTYSFQDREQREIGMLGDGTFLTALVQVQAADTPLRPSYGTGDIPLDLLQGLLEVDDIRLASVQVVQHTQPAPAPHLPPQAMAVRSYGPLQAQSMTPGLRITWVALKFDPELCPEAVEARGGGMQGARRALLRVADQLASRLMGVGMQAKVLSESDICGAVATSSCVNPMATTGGAALDGSRSGRRTAESTRTWRCDDRLHTTYWISRWPQFGGGGPAFPRLVGALTSAPTLASTFSLTISRRRGKVLALSGHVRLTGRGENELGEAAQHLERAASAFKVGLVRLDREQLPGVLATLPLGGTR
;
A
#
# COMPACT_ATOMS: atom_id res chain seq x y z
N MET A 1 -62.87 23.84 -32.86
CA MET A 1 -63.80 23.51 -33.96
C MET A 1 -63.04 23.60 -35.27
N SER A 2 -63.12 22.52 -36.05
CA SER A 2 -62.77 22.22 -37.45
C SER A 2 -62.02 23.27 -38.30
N THR A 3 -61.10 22.92 -39.19
CA THR A 3 -61.17 21.80 -40.15
C THR A 3 -59.79 21.53 -40.77
N ALA A 4 -59.51 20.25 -41.01
CA ALA A 4 -58.38 19.76 -41.79
C ALA A 4 -58.66 19.83 -43.31
N THR A 5 -57.62 19.94 -44.14
CA THR A 5 -57.63 19.34 -45.49
C THR A 5 -56.23 18.93 -45.92
N ARG A 6 -56.20 17.89 -46.75
CA ARG A 6 -55.21 16.85 -46.92
C ARG A 6 -54.56 16.94 -48.31
N SER A 7 -53.32 16.44 -48.41
CA SER A 7 -52.74 15.74 -49.58
C SER A 7 -52.32 16.56 -50.81
N ARG A 8 -51.04 16.40 -51.20
CA ARG A 8 -50.70 15.61 -52.40
C ARG A 8 -49.22 15.26 -52.48
N ARG A 9 -48.98 14.01 -52.89
CA ARG A 9 -47.71 13.33 -53.18
C ARG A 9 -47.45 13.49 -54.68
N ARG A 10 -46.21 13.80 -55.12
CA ARG A 10 -45.69 13.28 -56.41
C ARG A 10 -44.16 13.31 -56.48
N ASN A 11 -43.65 12.17 -56.92
CA ASN A 11 -42.28 11.80 -57.26
C ASN A 11 -41.65 12.71 -58.34
N GLY A 12 -40.31 12.78 -58.31
CA GLY A 12 -39.53 12.36 -59.48
C GLY A 12 -38.39 13.27 -59.95
N SER A 13 -37.16 12.90 -59.56
CA SER A 13 -35.90 12.95 -60.36
C SER A 13 -35.38 14.32 -60.84
N ARG A 14 -34.09 14.62 -61.02
CA ARG A 14 -32.79 13.95 -60.88
C ARG A 14 -31.74 15.06 -61.17
N ARG A 15 -30.58 14.98 -60.50
CA ARG A 15 -29.26 15.57 -60.85
C ARG A 15 -29.17 17.11 -60.80
N THR A 16 -28.20 17.71 -60.13
CA THR A 16 -26.76 17.40 -60.15
C THR A 16 -26.12 17.98 -58.88
N GLN A 17 -25.45 17.18 -58.06
CA GLN A 17 -24.44 17.68 -57.14
C GLN A 17 -23.47 16.56 -56.77
N GLU A 18 -22.25 17.00 -56.54
CA GLU A 18 -21.01 16.29 -56.78
C GLU A 18 -20.71 15.10 -55.87
N ASN A 19 -19.82 14.30 -56.42
CA ASN A 19 -19.38 13.00 -55.99
C ASN A 19 -18.26 13.18 -54.94
N GLU A 20 -18.60 13.18 -53.65
CA GLU A 20 -17.63 12.92 -52.57
C GLU A 20 -17.93 11.52 -52.00
N GLY A 21 -16.98 10.60 -52.21
CA GLY A 21 -17.07 9.23 -51.73
C GLY A 21 -17.01 9.16 -50.20
N PRO A 22 -17.57 8.11 -49.58
CA PRO A 22 -17.52 7.94 -48.14
C PRO A 22 -16.08 7.63 -47.70
N GLU A 23 -15.50 8.57 -46.97
CA GLU A 23 -14.25 8.42 -46.25
C GLU A 23 -14.40 7.26 -45.23
N PRO A 24 -13.50 6.25 -45.25
CA PRO A 24 -13.63 5.11 -44.37
C PRO A 24 -13.48 5.56 -42.91
N ALA A 25 -14.53 5.30 -42.13
CA ALA A 25 -14.58 5.52 -40.69
C ALA A 25 -13.32 4.95 -40.02
N GLN A 26 -12.49 5.86 -39.49
CA GLN A 26 -11.32 5.50 -38.70
C GLN A 26 -11.79 4.66 -37.50
N PRO A 27 -11.20 3.48 -37.25
CA PRO A 27 -11.56 2.66 -36.12
C PRO A 27 -11.27 3.44 -34.84
N SER A 28 -12.32 3.67 -34.05
CA SER A 28 -12.23 4.18 -32.69
C SER A 28 -11.26 3.28 -31.90
N THR A 29 -10.06 3.81 -31.66
CA THR A 29 -9.06 3.18 -30.82
C THR A 29 -9.65 3.00 -29.43
N ARG A 30 -10.08 1.77 -29.11
CA ARG A 30 -10.39 1.37 -27.74
C ARG A 30 -9.20 1.78 -26.85
N PRO A 31 -9.42 2.41 -25.69
CA PRO A 31 -8.33 2.71 -24.78
C PRO A 31 -7.62 1.39 -24.44
N SER A 32 -6.37 1.28 -24.86
CA SER A 32 -5.52 0.17 -24.45
C SER A 32 -5.40 0.20 -22.93
N PRO A 33 -5.49 -0.94 -22.22
CA PRO A 33 -5.39 -0.94 -20.76
C PRO A 33 -4.05 -0.33 -20.37
N ALA A 34 -4.08 0.87 -19.80
CA ALA A 34 -2.91 1.55 -19.29
C ALA A 34 -2.26 0.62 -18.28
N SER A 35 -1.12 0.04 -18.65
CA SER A 35 -0.42 -0.90 -17.76
C SER A 35 0.11 -0.10 -16.58
N PRO A 36 -0.39 -0.30 -15.35
CA PRO A 36 0.08 0.43 -14.19
C PRO A 36 1.58 0.17 -14.03
N SER A 37 2.38 1.23 -13.93
CA SER A 37 3.80 1.06 -13.66
C SER A 37 3.96 0.73 -12.18
N LEU A 38 4.65 -0.37 -11.88
CA LEU A 38 4.98 -0.71 -10.49
C LEU A 38 5.82 0.42 -9.89
N ALA A 39 5.39 0.93 -8.74
CA ALA A 39 6.21 1.84 -7.96
C ALA A 39 7.54 1.15 -7.63
N ARG A 40 8.64 1.90 -7.64
CA ARG A 40 9.95 1.35 -7.25
C ARG A 40 9.84 0.82 -5.83
N ARG A 41 10.49 -0.33 -5.59
CA ARG A 41 10.63 -0.89 -4.25
C ARG A 41 11.11 0.19 -3.29
N PRO A 42 10.43 0.41 -2.14
CA PRO A 42 10.90 1.32 -1.10
C PRO A 42 12.35 0.97 -0.74
N GLY A 43 13.25 1.96 -0.79
CA GLY A 43 14.69 1.75 -0.52
C GLY A 43 15.55 1.29 -1.70
N SER A 44 15.00 1.10 -2.91
CA SER A 44 15.82 0.77 -4.09
C SER A 44 16.54 1.98 -4.69
N ILE A 45 17.85 2.07 -4.45
CA ILE A 45 18.74 3.03 -5.10
C ILE A 45 18.99 2.57 -6.55
N GLY A 46 18.23 3.12 -7.50
CA GLY A 46 18.53 3.09 -8.93
C GLY A 46 18.60 1.70 -9.63
N PRO A 47 18.78 1.67 -10.97
CA PRO A 47 19.11 0.43 -11.66
C PRO A 47 20.54 0.01 -11.30
N ILE A 48 20.65 -0.87 -10.30
CA ILE A 48 21.88 -1.45 -9.72
C ILE A 48 22.82 -2.11 -10.75
N ARG A 49 22.38 -2.30 -12.00
CA ARG A 49 23.24 -2.69 -13.13
C ARG A 49 24.39 -1.69 -13.37
N VAL A 50 24.18 -0.41 -13.09
CA VAL A 50 25.21 0.63 -13.27
C VAL A 50 26.36 0.45 -12.28
N GLN A 51 26.07 0.12 -11.01
CA GLN A 51 27.12 -0.08 -10.00
C GLN A 51 28.01 -1.28 -10.29
N HIS A 52 27.42 -2.37 -10.80
CA HIS A 52 28.19 -3.54 -11.23
C HIS A 52 29.04 -3.23 -12.47
N LEU A 53 28.48 -2.50 -13.44
CA LEU A 53 29.21 -2.05 -14.63
C LEU A 53 30.42 -1.20 -14.22
N VAL A 54 30.22 -0.22 -13.34
CA VAL A 54 31.28 0.63 -12.80
C VAL A 54 32.32 -0.20 -12.04
N GLY A 55 31.91 -1.21 -11.27
CA GLY A 55 32.86 -2.10 -10.57
C GLY A 55 33.74 -2.90 -11.52
N PHE A 56 33.17 -3.41 -12.62
CA PHE A 56 33.92 -4.09 -13.68
C PHE A 56 34.81 -3.12 -14.48
N GLU A 57 34.33 -1.92 -14.79
CA GLU A 57 35.11 -0.86 -15.44
C GLU A 57 36.30 -0.43 -14.57
N LEU A 58 36.10 -0.28 -13.25
CA LEU A 58 37.16 0.07 -12.32
C LEU A 58 38.20 -1.05 -12.21
N ALA A 59 37.76 -2.31 -12.17
CA ALA A 59 38.66 -3.47 -12.18
C ALA A 59 39.49 -3.54 -13.47
N ALA A 60 38.86 -3.28 -14.63
CA ALA A 60 39.56 -3.20 -15.91
C ALA A 60 40.56 -2.03 -15.94
N ALA A 61 40.19 -0.85 -15.43
CA ALA A 61 41.07 0.30 -15.35
C ALA A 61 42.29 0.04 -14.44
N VAL A 62 42.09 -0.58 -13.28
CA VAL A 62 43.16 -0.94 -12.34
C VAL A 62 44.12 -1.97 -12.96
N LEU A 63 43.60 -2.96 -13.70
CA LEU A 63 44.44 -3.91 -14.42
C LEU A 63 45.22 -3.26 -15.56
N LEU A 64 44.61 -2.31 -16.28
CA LEU A 64 45.22 -1.60 -17.41
C LEU A 64 46.33 -0.65 -16.93
N ILE A 65 46.11 0.06 -15.82
CA ILE A 65 47.13 0.88 -15.15
C ILE A 65 48.26 -0.01 -14.64
N GLY A 66 47.93 -1.13 -13.96
CA GLY A 66 48.91 -2.09 -13.47
C GLY A 66 49.78 -2.69 -14.57
N TRP A 67 49.19 -2.99 -15.73
CA TRP A 67 49.92 -3.47 -16.91
C TRP A 67 50.93 -2.46 -17.45
N LEU A 68 50.58 -1.16 -17.42
CA LEU A 68 51.46 -0.08 -17.90
C LEU A 68 52.69 0.16 -17.01
N LEU A 69 52.61 -0.22 -15.72
CA LEU A 69 53.64 0.00 -14.70
C LEU A 69 54.70 -1.12 -14.59
N ARG A 70 54.78 -2.04 -15.57
CA ARG A 70 55.69 -3.21 -15.63
C ARG A 70 55.39 -4.23 -14.49
N PRO A 71 56.14 -5.33 -14.28
CA PRO A 71 55.60 -6.57 -13.68
C PRO A 71 55.10 -6.43 -12.24
N ILE A 72 55.60 -5.45 -11.47
CA ILE A 72 55.16 -5.17 -10.09
C ILE A 72 53.78 -4.48 -10.07
N GLY A 73 53.49 -3.63 -11.06
CA GLY A 73 52.19 -2.97 -11.16
C GLY A 73 51.06 -3.95 -11.45
N LEU A 74 51.34 -5.01 -12.21
CA LEU A 74 50.36 -6.02 -12.58
C LEU A 74 49.97 -6.92 -11.40
N THR A 75 50.92 -7.29 -10.53
CA THR A 75 50.61 -8.02 -9.28
C THR A 75 49.74 -7.19 -8.34
N VAL A 76 50.07 -5.90 -8.13
CA VAL A 76 49.25 -5.00 -7.32
C VAL A 76 47.86 -4.80 -7.93
N GLY A 77 47.79 -4.63 -9.25
CA GLY A 77 46.54 -4.49 -10.00
C GLY A 77 45.63 -5.71 -9.85
N ILE A 78 46.18 -6.93 -9.95
CA ILE A 78 45.43 -8.18 -9.72
C ILE A 78 44.91 -8.25 -8.28
N VAL A 79 45.75 -7.96 -7.28
CA VAL A 79 45.36 -8.01 -5.87
C VAL A 79 44.19 -7.06 -5.55
N LEU A 80 44.10 -5.92 -6.25
CA LEU A 80 42.99 -4.96 -6.10
C LEU A 80 41.76 -5.30 -6.97
N ALA A 81 41.97 -5.83 -8.18
CA ALA A 81 40.89 -6.18 -9.10
C ALA A 81 40.13 -7.44 -8.68
N VAL A 82 40.84 -8.45 -8.16
CA VAL A 82 40.25 -9.71 -7.68
C VAL A 82 39.14 -9.49 -6.64
N PRO A 83 39.31 -8.70 -5.56
CA PRO A 83 38.23 -8.44 -4.61
C PRO A 83 37.07 -7.64 -5.21
N LEU A 84 37.31 -6.76 -6.19
CA LEU A 84 36.23 -6.03 -6.89
C LEU A 84 35.36 -6.98 -7.73
N VAL A 85 36.02 -7.88 -8.49
CA VAL A 85 35.34 -8.90 -9.29
C VAL A 85 34.63 -9.91 -8.39
N LEU A 86 35.30 -10.38 -7.33
CA LEU A 86 34.71 -11.24 -6.30
C LEU A 86 33.52 -10.56 -5.64
N ALA A 87 33.57 -9.26 -5.30
CA ALA A 87 32.44 -8.56 -4.72
C ALA A 87 31.22 -8.47 -5.67
N GLY A 88 31.47 -8.39 -6.98
CA GLY A 88 30.41 -8.42 -8.01
C GLY A 88 29.83 -9.81 -8.26
N LEU A 89 30.62 -10.87 -8.08
CA LEU A 89 30.21 -12.27 -8.33
C LEU A 89 29.68 -12.98 -7.07
N LEU A 90 30.21 -12.66 -5.89
CA LEU A 90 29.78 -13.28 -4.64
C LEU A 90 28.37 -12.84 -4.29
N ARG A 91 27.51 -13.86 -4.16
CA ARG A 91 26.15 -13.71 -3.70
C ARG A 91 26.07 -14.26 -2.29
N ARG A 92 25.72 -13.41 -1.31
CA ARG A 92 25.46 -13.86 0.06
C ARG A 92 23.95 -13.96 0.27
N ARG A 93 23.44 -15.18 0.48
CA ARG A 93 22.00 -15.47 0.64
C ARG A 93 21.16 -15.02 -0.58
N GLY A 94 21.67 -15.25 -1.78
CA GLY A 94 20.96 -14.95 -3.04
C GLY A 94 21.02 -13.49 -3.51
N ARG A 95 21.66 -12.58 -2.76
CA ARG A 95 21.85 -11.17 -3.15
C ARG A 95 23.33 -10.83 -3.33
N PRO A 96 23.70 -9.95 -4.28
CA PRO A 96 25.07 -9.45 -4.41
C PRO A 96 25.52 -8.73 -3.13
N LEU A 97 26.80 -8.86 -2.77
CA LEU A 97 27.36 -8.34 -1.52
C LEU A 97 27.11 -6.83 -1.28
N PRO A 98 27.23 -5.95 -2.30
CA PRO A 98 26.95 -4.51 -2.11
C PRO A 98 25.51 -4.23 -1.67
N GLU A 99 24.54 -4.95 -2.24
CA GLU A 99 23.12 -4.84 -1.88
C GLU A 99 22.85 -5.37 -0.46
N TRP A 100 23.55 -6.44 -0.08
CA TRP A 100 23.49 -6.95 1.29
C TRP A 100 24.02 -5.93 2.30
N PHE A 101 25.12 -5.25 1.97
CA PHE A 101 25.74 -4.25 2.86
C PHE A 101 24.87 -2.98 2.97
N SER A 102 24.32 -2.48 1.86
CA SER A 102 23.48 -1.28 1.87
C SER A 102 22.21 -1.49 2.71
N THR A 103 21.54 -2.63 2.55
CA THR A 103 20.35 -2.97 3.34
C THR A 103 20.68 -3.20 4.81
N ALA A 104 21.86 -3.74 5.13
CA ALA A 104 22.32 -3.90 6.51
C ALA A 104 22.66 -2.55 7.18
N ARG A 105 23.37 -1.64 6.49
CA ARG A 105 23.61 -0.27 6.97
C ARG A 105 22.29 0.47 7.18
N ALA A 106 21.40 0.44 6.20
CA ALA A 106 20.10 1.10 6.28
C ALA A 106 19.27 0.62 7.49
N LEU A 107 19.34 -0.67 7.83
CA LEU A 107 18.72 -1.20 9.05
C LEU A 107 19.36 -0.61 10.32
N GLY A 108 20.68 -0.56 10.39
CA GLY A 108 21.40 0.06 11.50
C GLY A 108 21.07 1.54 11.67
N ASP A 109 21.05 2.30 10.58
CA ASP A 109 20.77 3.73 10.60
C ASP A 109 19.33 4.02 10.99
N ARG A 110 18.36 3.21 10.55
CA ARG A 110 16.96 3.32 11.01
C ARG A 110 16.81 3.03 12.49
N ARG A 111 17.46 1.98 13.01
CA ARG A 111 17.43 1.65 14.44
C ARG A 111 17.97 2.80 15.29
N LYS A 112 19.02 3.48 14.82
CA LYS A 112 19.58 4.66 15.49
C LYS A 112 18.65 5.86 15.43
N ARG A 113 18.15 6.22 14.24
CA ARG A 113 17.24 7.37 14.04
C ARG A 113 15.96 7.24 14.84
N ASN A 114 15.43 6.03 14.92
CA ASN A 114 14.16 5.79 15.59
C ASN A 114 14.32 5.54 17.09
N ALA A 115 15.53 5.56 17.65
CA ALA A 115 15.77 5.31 19.07
C ALA A 115 15.23 6.41 20.00
N GLU A 116 14.65 7.48 19.43
CA GLU A 116 14.04 8.56 20.18
C GLU A 116 12.86 8.08 21.04
N PRO A 117 12.69 8.63 22.26
CA PRO A 117 11.56 8.31 23.11
C PRO A 117 10.26 8.84 22.51
N VAL A 118 9.16 8.12 22.74
CA VAL A 118 7.83 8.57 22.34
C VAL A 118 7.46 9.83 23.13
N PRO A 119 6.96 10.90 22.50
CA PRO A 119 6.53 12.10 23.20
C PRO A 119 5.47 11.81 24.27
N PRO A 120 5.53 12.47 25.43
CA PRO A 120 4.52 12.30 26.47
C PRO A 120 3.14 12.70 25.96
N GLY A 121 2.09 12.00 26.40
CA GLY A 121 0.71 12.22 25.94
C GLY A 121 0.34 11.55 24.62
N THR A 122 1.25 10.78 24.00
CA THR A 122 0.92 9.96 22.83
C THR A 122 -0.03 8.83 23.22
N ASP A 123 -1.12 8.66 22.46
CA ASP A 123 -2.07 7.57 22.66
C ASP A 123 -1.35 6.19 22.64
N PRO A 124 -1.59 5.30 23.62
CA PRO A 124 -0.94 3.99 23.68
C PRO A 124 -1.18 3.10 22.45
N GLY A 125 -2.31 3.26 21.76
CA GLY A 125 -2.61 2.58 20.50
C GLY A 125 -1.81 3.13 19.32
N PHE A 126 -1.48 4.43 19.34
CA PHE A 126 -0.69 5.09 18.30
C PHE A 126 0.83 5.03 18.54
N ALA A 127 1.28 4.84 19.79
CA ALA A 127 2.70 4.84 20.16
C ALA A 127 3.60 3.94 19.28
N PRO A 128 3.21 2.70 18.88
CA PRO A 128 4.02 1.89 17.98
C PRO A 128 4.30 2.53 16.61
N ALA A 129 3.37 3.34 16.08
CA ALA A 129 3.59 4.07 14.84
C ALA A 129 4.61 5.19 15.03
N VAL A 130 4.55 5.90 16.17
CA VAL A 130 5.52 6.95 16.52
C VAL A 130 6.92 6.37 16.77
N GLU A 131 7.03 5.20 17.40
CA GLU A 131 8.32 4.50 17.53
C GLU A 131 8.90 4.09 16.16
N CYS A 132 8.05 3.88 15.16
CA CYS A 132 8.43 3.52 13.80
C CYS A 132 8.81 4.74 12.94
N ASP A 133 8.18 5.88 13.20
CA ASP A 133 8.48 7.17 12.57
C ASP A 133 8.22 8.28 13.60
N PRO A 134 9.28 8.78 14.27
CA PRO A 134 9.16 9.77 15.34
C PRO A 134 8.56 11.11 14.89
N ALA A 135 8.42 11.37 13.60
CA ALA A 135 7.78 12.57 13.08
C ALA A 135 6.25 12.48 13.07
N LEU A 136 5.67 11.27 13.14
CA LEU A 136 4.22 11.08 13.06
C LEU A 136 3.48 11.68 14.27
N ARG A 137 2.42 12.42 13.97
CA ARG A 137 1.49 13.04 14.93
C ARG A 137 0.06 12.86 14.44
N THR A 138 -0.87 12.91 15.38
CA THR A 138 -2.31 13.02 15.11
C THR A 138 -2.78 14.44 15.33
N TYR A 139 -3.89 14.79 14.68
CA TYR A 139 -4.51 16.11 14.75
C TYR A 139 -6.03 15.95 14.74
N SER A 140 -6.72 16.69 15.58
CA SER A 140 -8.17 16.88 15.50
C SER A 140 -8.51 18.18 14.76
N PHE A 141 -9.52 18.12 13.90
CA PHE A 141 -10.07 19.25 13.17
C PHE A 141 -11.59 19.25 13.31
N GLN A 142 -12.14 20.39 13.74
CA GLN A 142 -13.58 20.59 13.83
C GLN A 142 -14.07 21.31 12.57
N ASP A 143 -15.01 20.70 11.87
CA ASP A 143 -15.69 21.34 10.75
C ASP A 143 -16.73 22.37 11.23
N ARG A 144 -17.32 23.13 10.31
CA ARG A 144 -18.38 24.11 10.55
C ARG A 144 -19.58 23.52 11.30
N GLU A 145 -19.86 22.24 11.09
CA GLU A 145 -20.93 21.48 11.74
C GLU A 145 -20.53 20.89 13.11
N GLN A 146 -19.37 21.28 13.69
CA GLN A 146 -18.83 20.72 14.94
C GLN A 146 -18.61 19.19 14.89
N ARG A 147 -18.41 18.65 13.68
CA ARG A 147 -17.99 17.27 13.46
C ARG A 147 -16.48 17.18 13.66
N GLU A 148 -16.05 16.33 14.58
CA GLU A 148 -14.65 16.04 14.81
C GLU A 148 -14.11 15.11 13.72
N ILE A 149 -13.06 15.56 13.02
CA ILE A 149 -12.34 14.78 12.02
C ILE A 149 -10.88 14.65 12.46
N GLY A 150 -10.39 13.41 12.47
CA GLY A 150 -9.00 13.10 12.71
C GLY A 150 -8.18 13.21 11.45
N MET A 151 -6.93 13.63 11.61
CA MET A 151 -5.89 13.55 10.60
C MET A 151 -4.60 13.06 11.25
N LEU A 152 -3.73 12.45 10.47
CA LEU A 152 -2.37 12.11 10.89
C LEU A 152 -1.35 12.65 9.90
N GLY A 153 -0.14 12.93 10.33
CA GLY A 153 0.89 13.49 9.46
C GLY A 153 2.20 13.69 10.18
N ASP A 154 3.17 14.28 9.50
CA ASP A 154 4.50 14.58 10.04
C ASP A 154 4.83 16.08 10.01
N GLY A 155 3.80 16.91 9.80
CA GLY A 155 3.93 18.36 9.61
C GLY A 155 4.15 18.78 8.15
N THR A 156 4.59 17.88 7.27
CA THR A 156 4.74 18.16 5.83
C THR A 156 3.57 17.64 5.00
N PHE A 157 2.93 16.56 5.43
CA PHE A 157 1.72 16.04 4.82
C PHE A 157 0.63 15.80 5.88
N LEU A 158 -0.62 15.67 5.42
CA LEU A 158 -1.75 15.22 6.20
C LEU A 158 -2.40 14.01 5.53
N THR A 159 -2.91 13.08 6.34
CA THR A 159 -3.67 11.91 5.90
C THR A 159 -4.98 11.85 6.67
N ALA A 160 -6.09 11.73 5.94
CA ALA A 160 -7.40 11.42 6.51
C ALA A 160 -7.72 9.94 6.27
N LEU A 161 -8.42 9.31 7.22
CA LEU A 161 -8.86 7.93 7.11
C LEU A 161 -10.37 7.85 6.96
N VAL A 162 -10.81 7.04 5.99
CA VAL A 162 -12.21 6.66 5.83
C VAL A 162 -12.32 5.16 6.04
N GLN A 163 -13.06 4.74 7.07
CA GLN A 163 -13.40 3.34 7.26
C GLN A 163 -14.55 2.98 6.32
N VAL A 164 -14.39 1.87 5.61
CA VAL A 164 -15.35 1.39 4.62
C VAL A 164 -15.89 0.05 5.06
N GLN A 165 -17.22 -0.07 5.05
CA GLN A 165 -17.91 -1.31 5.35
C GLN A 165 -18.88 -1.62 4.19
N ALA A 166 -18.98 -2.90 3.84
CA ALA A 166 -20.03 -3.33 2.94
C ALA A 166 -21.38 -3.07 3.61
N ALA A 167 -22.40 -2.62 2.87
CA ALA A 167 -23.73 -2.48 3.44
C ALA A 167 -24.27 -3.85 3.88
N ASP A 168 -25.05 -3.86 4.96
CA ASP A 168 -25.77 -5.04 5.43
C ASP A 168 -26.69 -5.55 4.30
N THR A 169 -26.23 -6.60 3.63
CA THR A 169 -26.90 -7.24 2.49
C THR A 169 -27.36 -8.64 2.94
N PRO A 170 -28.49 -9.18 2.46
CA PRO A 170 -29.04 -10.47 2.92
C PRO A 170 -28.03 -11.62 2.93
N LEU A 171 -28.31 -12.63 3.77
CA LEU A 171 -27.48 -13.79 4.19
C LEU A 171 -26.69 -14.55 3.10
N ARG A 172 -26.93 -14.30 1.80
CA ARG A 172 -26.11 -14.76 0.67
C ARG A 172 -25.72 -13.57 -0.24
N PRO A 173 -24.69 -12.79 0.12
CA PRO A 173 -24.14 -11.81 -0.80
C PRO A 173 -23.53 -12.52 -2.01
N SER A 174 -23.65 -11.90 -3.20
CA SER A 174 -22.92 -12.36 -4.38
C SER A 174 -21.42 -12.14 -4.19
N TYR A 175 -20.57 -13.00 -4.76
CA TYR A 175 -19.11 -12.81 -4.72
C TYR A 175 -18.75 -11.43 -5.31
N GLY A 176 -18.06 -10.61 -4.53
CA GLY A 176 -17.64 -9.26 -4.93
C GLY A 176 -18.61 -8.12 -4.57
N THR A 177 -19.66 -8.40 -3.80
CA THR A 177 -20.56 -7.35 -3.29
C THR A 177 -19.85 -6.56 -2.18
N GLY A 178 -19.69 -5.24 -2.35
CA GLY A 178 -19.07 -4.35 -1.36
C GLY A 178 -17.57 -4.06 -1.54
N ASP A 179 -17.03 -4.28 -2.74
CA ASP A 179 -15.63 -3.92 -3.05
C ASP A 179 -15.50 -2.48 -3.53
N ILE A 180 -14.37 -1.84 -3.20
CA ILE A 180 -14.10 -0.48 -3.61
C ILE A 180 -13.63 -0.48 -5.07
N PRO A 181 -14.35 0.19 -6.00
CA PRO A 181 -13.95 0.25 -7.40
C PRO A 181 -12.60 0.96 -7.57
N LEU A 182 -11.67 0.37 -8.34
CA LEU A 182 -10.33 0.93 -8.55
C LEU A 182 -10.34 2.26 -9.31
N ASP A 183 -11.31 2.42 -10.23
CA ASP A 183 -11.58 3.65 -10.97
C ASP A 183 -12.03 4.79 -10.03
N LEU A 184 -12.85 4.47 -9.02
CA LEU A 184 -13.22 5.41 -7.96
C LEU A 184 -11.97 5.90 -7.22
N LEU A 185 -11.07 5.00 -6.83
CA LEU A 185 -9.83 5.36 -6.14
C LEU A 185 -8.89 6.19 -7.00
N GLN A 186 -8.77 5.85 -8.29
CA GLN A 186 -7.98 6.64 -9.24
C GLN A 186 -8.55 8.06 -9.38
N GLY A 187 -9.87 8.19 -9.47
CA GLY A 187 -10.57 9.46 -9.57
C GLY A 187 -10.56 10.31 -8.29
N LEU A 188 -9.87 9.87 -7.23
CA LEU A 188 -9.62 10.64 -6.02
C LEU A 188 -8.22 11.27 -5.97
N LEU A 189 -7.30 10.88 -6.85
CA LEU A 189 -5.97 11.50 -6.92
C LEU A 189 -6.04 12.98 -7.30
N GLU A 190 -7.10 13.39 -7.99
CA GLU A 190 -7.39 14.79 -8.32
C GLU A 190 -8.91 14.99 -8.17
N VAL A 191 -9.30 15.87 -7.25
CA VAL A 191 -10.70 16.23 -6.98
C VAL A 191 -10.78 17.75 -6.96
N ASP A 192 -11.60 18.32 -7.84
CA ASP A 192 -11.66 19.75 -8.06
C ASP A 192 -10.26 20.31 -8.41
N ASP A 193 -9.73 21.23 -7.61
CA ASP A 193 -8.39 21.80 -7.68
C ASP A 193 -7.37 21.12 -6.73
N ILE A 194 -7.78 20.08 -6.00
CA ILE A 194 -6.99 19.40 -4.97
C ILE A 194 -6.31 18.17 -5.53
N ARG A 195 -4.99 18.07 -5.32
CA ARG A 195 -4.17 16.93 -5.74
C ARG A 195 -3.68 16.14 -4.54
N LEU A 196 -4.03 14.86 -4.47
CA LEU A 196 -3.49 13.95 -3.45
C LEU A 196 -2.11 13.43 -3.87
N ALA A 197 -1.24 13.24 -2.88
CA ALA A 197 0.02 12.55 -3.05
C ALA A 197 -0.22 11.05 -3.36
N SER A 198 -1.18 10.46 -2.64
CA SER A 198 -1.55 9.05 -2.80
C SER A 198 -2.90 8.72 -2.17
N VAL A 199 -3.51 7.65 -2.68
CA VAL A 199 -4.66 6.98 -2.08
C VAL A 199 -4.24 5.56 -1.72
N GLN A 200 -4.39 5.19 -0.46
CA GLN A 200 -4.02 3.86 0.03
C GLN A 200 -5.25 3.13 0.55
N VAL A 201 -5.48 1.91 0.09
CA VAL A 201 -6.46 1.00 0.67
C VAL A 201 -5.74 0.00 1.54
N VAL A 202 -6.15 -0.11 2.80
CA VAL A 202 -5.62 -1.09 3.76
C VAL A 202 -6.76 -1.99 4.20
N GLN A 203 -6.61 -3.29 3.97
CA GLN A 203 -7.53 -4.32 4.44
C GLN A 203 -6.84 -5.15 5.52
N HIS A 204 -7.36 -5.12 6.73
CA HIS A 204 -6.93 -5.98 7.84
C HIS A 204 -7.92 -7.11 8.02
N THR A 205 -7.42 -8.33 8.13
CA THR A 205 -8.24 -9.53 8.22
C THR A 205 -7.76 -10.45 9.33
N GLN A 206 -8.70 -11.05 10.04
CA GLN A 206 -8.42 -12.17 10.94
C GLN A 206 -9.12 -13.42 10.40
N PRO A 207 -8.41 -14.56 10.30
CA PRO A 207 -9.01 -15.77 9.77
C PRO A 207 -10.08 -16.31 10.73
N ALA A 208 -11.08 -16.96 10.14
CA ALA A 208 -11.96 -17.88 10.83
C ALA A 208 -11.69 -19.29 10.30
N PRO A 209 -11.73 -20.34 11.12
CA PRO A 209 -11.70 -20.32 12.58
C PRO A 209 -10.45 -19.61 13.13
N ALA A 210 -10.52 -19.09 14.36
CA ALA A 210 -9.38 -18.42 14.95
C ALA A 210 -8.20 -19.42 15.14
N PRO A 211 -6.96 -19.09 14.76
CA PRO A 211 -5.87 -20.07 14.70
C PRO A 211 -5.44 -20.66 16.05
N HIS A 212 -5.81 -20.00 17.15
CA HIS A 212 -5.49 -20.44 18.51
C HIS A 212 -6.48 -21.48 19.06
N LEU A 213 -7.54 -21.80 18.32
CA LEU A 213 -8.51 -22.80 18.74
C LEU A 213 -7.91 -24.21 18.56
N PRO A 214 -8.18 -25.14 19.49
CA PRO A 214 -7.68 -26.50 19.37
C PRO A 214 -8.33 -27.19 18.14
N PRO A 215 -7.62 -28.11 17.45
CA PRO A 215 -8.14 -28.77 16.25
C PRO A 215 -9.45 -29.55 16.49
N GLN A 216 -9.70 -29.99 17.73
CA GLN A 216 -10.92 -30.71 18.10
C GLN A 216 -12.12 -29.78 18.33
N ALA A 217 -11.92 -28.46 18.39
CA ALA A 217 -13.00 -27.50 18.60
C ALA A 217 -14.06 -27.62 17.50
N MET A 218 -15.33 -27.60 17.91
CA MET A 218 -16.47 -27.64 16.98
C MET A 218 -16.40 -26.53 15.94
N ALA A 219 -16.02 -25.32 16.34
CA ALA A 219 -15.85 -24.20 15.41
C ALA A 219 -14.81 -24.50 14.31
N VAL A 220 -13.72 -25.21 14.63
CA VAL A 220 -12.70 -25.59 13.64
C VAL A 220 -13.25 -26.60 12.65
N ARG A 221 -13.95 -27.62 13.15
CA ARG A 221 -14.56 -28.67 12.31
C ARG A 221 -15.69 -28.12 11.42
N SER A 222 -16.53 -27.24 11.97
CA SER A 222 -17.70 -26.68 11.26
C SER A 222 -17.31 -25.62 10.24
N TYR A 223 -16.40 -24.70 10.58
CA TYR A 223 -16.07 -23.56 9.71
C TYR A 223 -14.81 -23.78 8.86
N GLY A 224 -13.95 -24.73 9.19
CA GLY A 224 -12.74 -25.04 8.41
C GLY A 224 -13.02 -25.34 6.92
N PRO A 225 -13.98 -26.23 6.58
CA PRO A 225 -14.34 -26.50 5.19
C PRO A 225 -14.87 -25.28 4.44
N LEU A 226 -15.66 -24.43 5.11
CA LEU A 226 -16.20 -23.19 4.54
C LEU A 226 -15.07 -22.18 4.27
N GLN A 227 -14.11 -22.08 5.16
CA GLN A 227 -12.92 -21.25 4.98
C GLN A 227 -12.11 -21.70 3.77
N ALA A 228 -11.90 -23.00 3.61
CA ALA A 228 -11.14 -23.57 2.50
C ALA A 228 -11.79 -23.29 1.13
N GLN A 229 -13.12 -23.17 1.08
CA GLN A 229 -13.86 -22.89 -0.15
C GLN A 229 -13.97 -21.39 -0.45
N SER A 230 -14.36 -20.59 0.56
CA SER A 230 -14.68 -19.17 0.37
C SER A 230 -13.47 -18.25 0.47
N MET A 231 -12.43 -18.65 1.23
CA MET A 231 -11.30 -17.80 1.61
C MET A 231 -11.73 -16.48 2.29
N THR A 232 -12.95 -16.42 2.81
CA THR A 232 -13.51 -15.22 3.45
C THR A 232 -13.03 -15.17 4.90
N PRO A 233 -12.36 -14.10 5.37
CA PRO A 233 -11.90 -14.02 6.75
C PRO A 233 -13.08 -13.89 7.73
N GLY A 234 -12.86 -14.26 9.00
CA GLY A 234 -13.85 -14.08 10.06
C GLY A 234 -14.08 -12.61 10.44
N LEU A 235 -13.03 -11.80 10.30
CA LEU A 235 -13.09 -10.36 10.43
C LEU A 235 -12.41 -9.72 9.24
N ARG A 236 -13.02 -8.69 8.65
CA ARG A 236 -12.43 -7.84 7.62
C ARG A 236 -12.74 -6.39 7.92
N ILE A 237 -11.69 -5.59 8.10
CA ILE A 237 -11.79 -4.14 8.28
C ILE A 237 -11.05 -3.49 7.12
N THR A 238 -11.68 -2.51 6.48
CA THR A 238 -11.12 -1.79 5.34
C THR A 238 -11.02 -0.30 5.66
N TRP A 239 -9.84 0.28 5.44
CA TRP A 239 -9.61 1.71 5.52
C TRP A 239 -9.10 2.24 4.18
N VAL A 240 -9.53 3.44 3.81
CA VAL A 240 -8.96 4.22 2.72
C VAL A 240 -8.27 5.43 3.34
N ALA A 241 -6.96 5.52 3.14
CA ALA A 241 -6.14 6.62 3.59
C ALA A 241 -5.85 7.58 2.44
N LEU A 242 -6.19 8.85 2.62
CA LEU A 242 -6.05 9.92 1.63
C LEU A 242 -4.87 10.80 2.03
N LYS A 243 -3.72 10.65 1.35
CA LYS A 243 -2.52 11.43 1.66
C LYS A 243 -2.49 12.72 0.85
N PHE A 244 -2.42 13.83 1.56
CA PHE A 244 -2.38 15.17 1.01
C PHE A 244 -1.07 15.87 1.39
N ASP A 245 -0.36 16.36 0.38
CA ASP A 245 0.82 17.20 0.54
C ASP A 245 0.43 18.62 0.08
N PRO A 246 0.38 19.61 0.99
CA PRO A 246 -0.02 20.98 0.67
C PRO A 246 0.82 21.63 -0.44
N GLU A 247 2.07 21.18 -0.64
CA GLU A 247 2.96 21.72 -1.68
C GLU A 247 2.56 21.29 -3.10
N LEU A 248 1.74 20.24 -3.26
CA LEU A 248 1.29 19.77 -4.57
C LEU A 248 0.24 20.66 -5.23
N CYS A 249 -0.51 21.44 -4.45
CA CYS A 249 -1.52 22.37 -4.94
C CYS A 249 -1.67 23.57 -3.97
N PRO A 250 -0.66 24.46 -3.90
CA PRO A 250 -0.65 25.57 -2.95
C PRO A 250 -1.79 26.57 -3.21
N GLU A 251 -2.18 26.79 -4.47
CA GLU A 251 -3.31 27.65 -4.83
C GLU A 251 -4.64 27.16 -4.24
N ALA A 252 -4.85 25.84 -4.25
CA ALA A 252 -6.04 25.22 -3.66
C ALA A 252 -6.08 25.35 -2.13
N VAL A 253 -4.90 25.33 -1.49
CA VAL A 253 -4.75 25.55 -0.05
C VAL A 253 -5.04 27.02 0.29
N GLU A 254 -4.50 27.95 -0.50
CA GLU A 254 -4.69 29.39 -0.30
C GLU A 254 -6.16 29.79 -0.45
N ALA A 255 -6.85 29.29 -1.49
CA ALA A 255 -8.28 29.49 -1.69
C ALA A 255 -9.16 29.01 -0.52
N ARG A 256 -8.62 28.15 0.36
CA ARG A 256 -9.31 27.59 1.53
C ARG A 256 -8.89 28.24 2.85
N GLY A 257 -8.20 29.38 2.79
CA GLY A 257 -7.77 30.18 3.94
C GLY A 257 -6.29 30.03 4.30
N GLY A 258 -5.49 29.40 3.42
CA GLY A 258 -4.05 29.34 3.54
C GLY A 258 -3.52 28.45 4.67
N GLY A 259 -2.21 28.20 4.61
CA GLY A 259 -1.47 27.44 5.61
C GLY A 259 -2.10 26.09 5.98
N MET A 260 -1.96 25.70 7.25
CA MET A 260 -2.43 24.40 7.74
C MET A 260 -3.97 24.29 7.79
N GLN A 261 -4.68 25.40 8.00
CA GLN A 261 -6.15 25.39 8.02
C GLN A 261 -6.72 25.16 6.63
N GLY A 262 -6.17 25.81 5.61
CA GLY A 262 -6.49 25.56 4.21
C GLY A 262 -6.21 24.11 3.81
N ALA A 263 -5.07 23.55 4.26
CA ALA A 263 -4.71 22.16 4.01
C ALA A 263 -5.70 21.15 4.63
N ARG A 264 -6.11 21.37 5.89
CA ARG A 264 -7.11 20.53 6.57
C ARG A 264 -8.47 20.57 5.85
N ARG A 265 -8.92 21.77 5.44
CA ARG A 265 -10.17 21.94 4.67
C ARG A 265 -10.09 21.28 3.28
N ALA A 266 -8.95 21.37 2.60
CA ALA A 266 -8.73 20.70 1.32
C ALA A 266 -8.82 19.18 1.48
N LEU A 267 -8.12 18.60 2.47
CA LEU A 267 -8.16 17.17 2.73
C LEU A 267 -9.57 16.70 3.13
N LEU A 268 -10.28 17.45 3.98
CA LEU A 268 -11.66 17.14 4.36
C LEU A 268 -12.59 17.10 3.15
N ARG A 269 -12.48 18.07 2.23
CA ARG A 269 -13.26 18.10 0.99
C ARG A 269 -13.10 16.81 0.19
N VAL A 270 -11.89 16.26 0.09
CA VAL A 270 -11.63 15.01 -0.61
C VAL A 270 -12.17 13.80 0.17
N ALA A 271 -12.06 13.81 1.50
CA ALA A 271 -12.61 12.76 2.36
C ALA A 271 -14.14 12.66 2.26
N ASP A 272 -14.84 13.79 2.31
CA ASP A 272 -16.31 13.83 2.14
C ASP A 272 -16.72 13.42 0.71
N GLN A 273 -15.92 13.76 -0.31
CA GLN A 273 -16.16 13.31 -1.67
C GLN A 273 -16.03 11.78 -1.80
N LEU A 274 -15.02 11.18 -1.16
CA LEU A 274 -14.86 9.73 -1.10
C LEU A 274 -16.07 9.10 -0.38
N ALA A 275 -16.42 9.57 0.81
CA ALA A 275 -17.54 9.04 1.58
C ALA A 275 -18.85 9.10 0.77
N SER A 276 -19.12 10.24 0.12
CA SER A 276 -20.29 10.42 -0.75
C SER A 276 -20.32 9.46 -1.94
N ARG A 277 -19.17 9.25 -2.62
CA ARG A 277 -19.07 8.31 -3.74
C ARG A 277 -19.24 6.86 -3.30
N LEU A 278 -18.69 6.48 -2.14
CA LEU A 278 -18.86 5.14 -1.56
C LEU A 278 -20.33 4.88 -1.18
N MET A 279 -21.01 5.85 -0.56
CA MET A 279 -22.44 5.77 -0.29
C MET A 279 -23.27 5.64 -1.56
N GLY A 280 -22.91 6.37 -2.62
CA GLY A 280 -23.57 6.28 -3.93
C GLY A 280 -23.48 4.91 -4.60
N VAL A 281 -22.49 4.09 -4.25
CA VAL A 281 -22.36 2.69 -4.72
C VAL A 281 -22.84 1.66 -3.68
N GLY A 282 -23.55 2.10 -2.64
CA GLY A 282 -24.15 1.24 -1.63
C GLY A 282 -23.19 0.73 -0.56
N MET A 283 -22.08 1.43 -0.30
CA MET A 283 -21.18 1.14 0.84
C MET A 283 -21.41 2.11 1.99
N GLN A 284 -21.12 1.67 3.21
CA GLN A 284 -21.04 2.57 4.36
C GLN A 284 -19.61 3.14 4.46
N ALA A 285 -19.52 4.45 4.68
CA ALA A 285 -18.24 5.16 4.77
C ALA A 285 -18.25 6.12 5.96
N LYS A 286 -17.29 5.97 6.86
CA LYS A 286 -17.11 6.84 8.04
C LYS A 286 -15.75 7.52 7.96
N VAL A 287 -15.74 8.85 7.87
CA VAL A 287 -14.51 9.64 8.10
C VAL A 287 -14.17 9.56 9.58
N LEU A 288 -12.94 9.16 9.90
CA LEU A 288 -12.54 8.83 11.27
C LEU A 288 -12.18 10.08 12.09
N SER A 289 -12.54 10.07 13.38
CA SER A 289 -12.04 11.04 14.38
C SER A 289 -10.57 10.76 14.73
N GLU A 290 -9.94 11.63 15.53
CA GLU A 290 -8.57 11.41 16.01
C GLU A 290 -8.43 10.10 16.80
N SER A 291 -9.36 9.83 17.72
CA SER A 291 -9.38 8.60 18.52
C SER A 291 -9.62 7.35 17.66
N ASP A 292 -10.50 7.45 16.65
CA ASP A 292 -10.72 6.37 15.69
C ASP A 292 -9.46 6.07 14.86
N ILE A 293 -8.67 7.09 14.51
CA ILE A 293 -7.38 6.92 13.82
C ILE A 293 -6.39 6.15 14.70
N CYS A 294 -6.26 6.53 15.98
CA CYS A 294 -5.42 5.80 16.94
C CYS A 294 -5.83 4.33 17.01
N GLY A 295 -7.15 4.05 17.09
CA GLY A 295 -7.69 2.69 17.06
C GLY A 295 -7.42 1.94 15.75
N ALA A 296 -7.54 2.59 14.59
CA ALA A 296 -7.25 1.99 13.29
C ALA A 296 -5.77 1.62 13.14
N VAL A 297 -4.87 2.51 13.57
CA VAL A 297 -3.42 2.27 13.55
C VAL A 297 -3.03 1.18 14.56
N ALA A 298 -3.63 1.17 15.75
CA ALA A 298 -3.43 0.12 16.75
C ALA A 298 -3.87 -1.26 16.23
N THR A 299 -5.05 -1.32 15.60
CA THR A 299 -5.61 -2.54 15.00
C THR A 299 -4.73 -3.04 13.87
N SER A 300 -4.32 -2.16 12.95
CA SER A 300 -3.43 -2.52 11.84
C SER A 300 -2.06 -2.98 12.33
N SER A 301 -1.48 -2.30 13.33
CA SER A 301 -0.21 -2.69 13.96
C SER A 301 -0.31 -3.95 14.81
N CYS A 302 -1.51 -4.52 14.96
CA CYS A 302 -1.82 -5.61 15.87
C CYS A 302 -1.29 -5.33 17.28
N VAL A 303 -1.58 -4.16 17.84
CA VAL A 303 -1.24 -3.87 19.25
C VAL A 303 -1.86 -4.91 20.18
N ASN A 304 -1.11 -5.34 21.20
CA ASN A 304 -1.67 -6.21 22.23
C ASN A 304 -2.68 -5.39 23.07
N PRO A 305 -3.96 -5.80 23.17
CA PRO A 305 -4.95 -5.08 23.95
C PRO A 305 -4.56 -4.88 25.43
N MET A 306 -3.83 -5.84 26.02
CA MET A 306 -3.31 -5.71 27.39
C MET A 306 -2.25 -4.62 27.53
N ALA A 307 -1.63 -4.20 26.41
CA ALA A 307 -0.68 -3.12 26.38
C ALA A 307 -1.33 -1.73 26.23
N THR A 308 -2.64 -1.66 25.95
CA THR A 308 -3.41 -0.40 25.88
C THR A 308 -4.35 -0.22 27.07
N THR A 309 -4.80 -1.30 27.72
CA THR A 309 -5.79 -1.24 28.82
C THR A 309 -5.19 -1.37 30.22
N GLY A 310 -3.90 -1.74 30.36
CA GLY A 310 -3.26 -1.88 31.67
C GLY A 310 -2.96 -0.54 32.34
N GLY A 311 -3.02 -0.48 33.67
CA GLY A 311 -2.70 0.74 34.45
C GLY A 311 -1.35 1.36 34.07
N ALA A 312 -0.34 0.50 33.83
CA ALA A 312 1.00 0.90 33.40
C ALA A 312 1.08 1.57 31.99
N ALA A 313 0.04 1.42 31.17
CA ALA A 313 -0.10 2.08 29.87
C ALA A 313 -0.80 3.44 30.00
N LEU A 314 -1.65 3.61 31.02
CA LEU A 314 -2.41 4.83 31.31
C LEU A 314 -1.64 5.82 32.20
N ASP A 315 -0.76 5.31 33.07
CA ASP A 315 0.10 6.11 33.96
C ASP A 315 1.43 6.53 33.32
N GLY A 316 1.71 6.07 32.08
CA GLY A 316 2.96 6.34 31.37
C GLY A 316 4.21 5.66 31.96
N SER A 317 4.06 4.75 32.94
CA SER A 317 5.16 4.08 33.63
C SER A 317 5.84 2.99 32.78
N ARG A 318 5.19 2.50 31.72
CA ARG A 318 5.84 1.67 30.69
C ARG A 318 6.84 2.50 29.88
N SER A 319 8.05 2.58 30.40
CA SER A 319 9.18 3.31 29.81
C SER A 319 9.88 2.56 28.65
N GLY A 320 9.47 1.32 28.35
CA GLY A 320 10.13 0.47 27.36
C GLY A 320 9.56 0.61 25.94
N ARG A 321 10.44 0.70 24.95
CA ARG A 321 10.10 0.61 23.52
C ARG A 321 9.33 -0.69 23.22
N ARG A 322 8.20 -0.58 22.55
CA ARG A 322 7.28 -1.70 22.25
C ARG A 322 7.56 -2.37 20.90
N THR A 323 8.28 -1.67 20.03
CA THR A 323 8.60 -2.12 18.68
C THR A 323 10.06 -2.52 18.51
N ALA A 324 10.33 -3.53 17.69
CA ALA A 324 11.70 -3.91 17.34
C ALA A 324 11.79 -4.46 15.91
N GLU A 325 12.67 -3.89 15.09
CA GLU A 325 12.95 -4.41 13.75
C GLU A 325 14.12 -5.40 13.80
N SER A 326 13.90 -6.63 13.30
CA SER A 326 14.89 -7.68 13.06
C SER A 326 15.18 -7.83 11.56
N THR A 327 16.06 -8.76 11.17
CA THR A 327 16.38 -8.95 9.75
C THR A 327 15.19 -9.46 8.92
N ARG A 328 14.29 -10.25 9.50
CA ARG A 328 13.16 -10.86 8.76
C ARG A 328 11.80 -10.50 9.32
N THR A 329 11.76 -9.92 10.50
CA THR A 329 10.53 -9.63 11.24
C THR A 329 10.58 -8.24 11.83
N TRP A 330 9.41 -7.68 12.07
CA TRP A 330 9.21 -6.55 12.97
C TRP A 330 8.30 -7.01 14.09
N ARG A 331 8.60 -6.65 15.34
CA ARG A 331 7.81 -7.03 16.52
C ARG A 331 7.08 -5.80 17.03
N CYS A 332 5.81 -5.97 17.40
CA CYS A 332 5.05 -5.04 18.24
C CYS A 332 4.52 -5.82 19.43
N ASP A 333 4.88 -5.41 20.65
CA ASP A 333 4.55 -6.15 21.86
C ASP A 333 5.01 -7.63 21.76
N ASP A 334 4.10 -8.58 21.86
CA ASP A 334 4.31 -10.02 21.76
C ASP A 334 4.02 -10.59 20.36
N ARG A 335 3.84 -9.74 19.35
CA ARG A 335 3.41 -10.15 18.00
C ARG A 335 4.51 -9.90 16.97
N LEU A 336 4.77 -10.91 16.15
CA LEU A 336 5.77 -10.88 15.08
C LEU A 336 5.09 -10.65 13.74
N HIS A 337 5.66 -9.73 12.97
CA HIS A 337 5.18 -9.36 11.67
C HIS A 337 6.24 -9.65 10.61
N THR A 338 5.79 -10.10 9.44
CA THR A 338 6.62 -10.18 8.23
C THR A 338 5.89 -9.57 7.06
N THR A 339 6.57 -8.72 6.30
CA THR A 339 5.99 -7.98 5.17
C THR A 339 6.61 -8.41 3.85
N TYR A 340 5.75 -8.55 2.85
CA TYR A 340 6.06 -8.83 1.47
C TYR A 340 5.64 -7.65 0.60
N TRP A 341 6.46 -7.34 -0.39
CA TRP A 341 6.12 -6.44 -1.48
C TRP A 341 5.64 -7.23 -2.69
N ILE A 342 4.59 -6.74 -3.35
CA ILE A 342 4.06 -7.29 -4.60
C ILE A 342 4.89 -6.75 -5.76
N SER A 343 5.88 -7.56 -6.16
CA SER A 343 6.80 -7.27 -7.26
C SER A 343 6.20 -7.49 -8.65
N ARG A 344 5.11 -8.24 -8.74
CA ARG A 344 4.41 -8.51 -10.01
C ARG A 344 2.93 -8.77 -9.75
N TRP A 345 2.08 -8.00 -10.42
CA TRP A 345 0.63 -8.22 -10.43
C TRP A 345 0.23 -9.22 -11.51
N PRO A 346 -0.82 -10.01 -11.29
CA PRO A 346 -1.44 -10.78 -12.36
C PRO A 346 -2.15 -9.84 -13.33
N GLN A 347 -2.47 -10.35 -14.52
CA GLN A 347 -3.35 -9.64 -15.44
C GLN A 347 -4.79 -9.70 -14.93
N PHE A 348 -5.41 -8.54 -14.79
CA PHE A 348 -6.82 -8.41 -14.40
C PHE A 348 -7.70 -8.28 -15.66
N GLY A 349 -8.88 -8.92 -15.65
CA GLY A 349 -9.78 -8.98 -16.81
C GLY A 349 -9.46 -10.13 -17.77
N GLY A 350 -10.32 -10.34 -18.78
CA GLY A 350 -10.08 -11.29 -19.87
C GLY A 350 -9.86 -12.76 -19.47
N GLY A 351 -10.46 -13.22 -18.36
CA GLY A 351 -10.26 -14.56 -17.79
C GLY A 351 -9.25 -14.63 -16.63
N GLY A 352 -8.62 -13.51 -16.26
CA GLY A 352 -7.81 -13.38 -15.04
C GLY A 352 -8.64 -13.38 -13.75
N PRO A 353 -8.01 -13.62 -12.57
CA PRO A 353 -8.71 -13.64 -11.30
C PRO A 353 -9.30 -12.26 -10.96
N ALA A 354 -10.51 -12.24 -10.41
CA ALA A 354 -11.09 -11.03 -9.86
C ALA A 354 -10.21 -10.50 -8.71
N PHE A 355 -9.98 -9.19 -8.67
CA PHE A 355 -9.15 -8.54 -7.65
C PHE A 355 -9.53 -8.92 -6.20
N PRO A 356 -10.83 -8.97 -5.82
CA PRO A 356 -11.23 -9.35 -4.46
C PRO A 356 -10.86 -10.79 -4.11
N ARG A 357 -10.96 -11.71 -5.08
CA ARG A 357 -10.56 -13.11 -4.92
C ARG A 357 -9.04 -13.22 -4.72
N LEU A 358 -8.27 -12.41 -5.43
CA LEU A 358 -6.83 -12.31 -5.21
C LEU A 358 -6.52 -11.81 -3.79
N VAL A 359 -7.14 -10.72 -3.35
CA VAL A 359 -6.94 -10.18 -2.00
C VAL A 359 -7.30 -11.23 -0.94
N GLY A 360 -8.46 -11.88 -1.07
CA GLY A 360 -8.87 -12.97 -0.18
C GLY A 360 -7.85 -14.10 -0.11
N ALA A 361 -7.32 -14.54 -1.26
CA ALA A 361 -6.27 -15.57 -1.30
C ALA A 361 -4.98 -15.11 -0.59
N LEU A 362 -4.53 -13.87 -0.83
CA LEU A 362 -3.33 -13.30 -0.20
C LEU A 362 -3.50 -13.05 1.31
N THR A 363 -4.74 -12.94 1.81
CA THR A 363 -5.02 -12.75 3.24
C THR A 363 -5.59 -13.99 3.93
N SER A 364 -5.62 -15.14 3.24
CA SER A 364 -6.22 -16.39 3.74
C SER A 364 -5.32 -17.19 4.69
N ALA A 365 -4.10 -16.73 4.95
CA ALA A 365 -3.15 -17.47 5.79
C ALA A 365 -3.69 -17.65 7.22
N PRO A 366 -3.58 -18.85 7.82
CA PRO A 366 -4.09 -19.16 9.15
C PRO A 366 -3.15 -18.60 10.24
N THR A 367 -3.13 -17.28 10.38
CA THR A 367 -2.28 -16.57 11.35
C THR A 367 -3.09 -15.52 12.10
N LEU A 368 -2.57 -14.96 13.19
CA LEU A 368 -3.26 -13.97 14.02
C LEU A 368 -3.97 -12.89 13.18
N ALA A 369 -3.26 -12.30 12.21
CA ALA A 369 -3.86 -11.37 11.26
C ALA A 369 -3.05 -11.28 9.96
N SER A 370 -3.75 -11.01 8.86
CA SER A 370 -3.16 -10.62 7.58
C SER A 370 -3.57 -9.19 7.24
N THR A 371 -2.67 -8.41 6.66
CA THR A 371 -2.94 -7.05 6.19
C THR A 371 -2.53 -6.93 4.74
N PHE A 372 -3.48 -6.57 3.87
CA PHE A 372 -3.21 -6.21 2.48
C PHE A 372 -3.24 -4.69 2.35
N SER A 373 -2.29 -4.13 1.61
CA SER A 373 -2.22 -2.69 1.35
C SER A 373 -1.97 -2.44 -0.13
N LEU A 374 -2.79 -1.58 -0.73
CA LEU A 374 -2.65 -1.09 -2.09
C LEU A 374 -2.51 0.43 -2.06
N THR A 375 -1.40 0.96 -2.56
CA THR A 375 -1.20 2.41 -2.71
C THR A 375 -1.20 2.78 -4.18
N ILE A 376 -2.02 3.76 -4.53
CA ILE A 376 -2.08 4.36 -5.86
C ILE A 376 -1.54 5.79 -5.72
N SER A 377 -0.59 6.16 -6.56
CA SER A 377 -0.08 7.52 -6.66
C SER A 377 0.12 7.92 -8.11
N ARG A 378 0.23 9.22 -8.35
CA ARG A 378 0.50 9.74 -9.69
C ARG A 378 2.00 9.76 -9.94
N ARG A 379 2.44 9.14 -11.03
CA ARG A 379 3.80 9.30 -11.56
C ARG A 379 3.78 10.43 -12.60
N ARG A 380 4.94 11.04 -12.88
CA ARG A 380 5.06 12.11 -13.91
C ARG A 380 4.24 11.77 -15.16
N GLY A 381 3.38 12.70 -15.58
CA GLY A 381 2.45 12.53 -16.70
C GLY A 381 1.10 11.90 -16.29
N LYS A 382 0.55 11.04 -17.16
CA LYS A 382 -0.71 10.31 -16.94
C LYS A 382 -0.50 8.88 -16.41
N VAL A 383 0.73 8.51 -16.06
CA VAL A 383 1.06 7.15 -15.61
C VAL A 383 0.78 7.03 -14.12
N LEU A 384 -0.01 6.03 -13.72
CA LEU A 384 -0.21 5.68 -12.32
C LEU A 384 0.94 4.80 -11.82
N ALA A 385 1.36 5.06 -10.59
CA ALA A 385 2.21 4.18 -9.82
C ALA A 385 1.35 3.34 -8.88
N LEU A 386 1.48 2.02 -8.97
CA LEU A 386 0.81 1.06 -8.10
C LEU A 386 1.83 0.36 -7.22
N SER A 387 1.58 0.33 -5.92
CA SER A 387 2.38 -0.43 -4.94
C SER A 387 1.48 -1.33 -4.11
N GLY A 388 1.85 -2.59 -3.96
CA GLY A 388 1.11 -3.56 -3.16
C GLY A 388 1.99 -4.19 -2.10
N HIS A 389 1.42 -4.40 -0.91
CA HIS A 389 2.09 -5.09 0.19
C HIS A 389 1.14 -6.07 0.88
N VAL A 390 1.72 -7.15 1.40
CA VAL A 390 1.03 -8.11 2.27
C VAL A 390 1.86 -8.28 3.53
N ARG A 391 1.26 -8.04 4.69
CA ARG A 391 1.88 -8.28 5.99
C ARG A 391 1.15 -9.40 6.71
N LEU A 392 1.90 -10.38 7.18
CA LEU A 392 1.41 -11.44 8.05
C LEU A 392 1.82 -11.10 9.48
N THR A 393 0.93 -11.39 10.43
CA THR A 393 1.19 -11.24 11.87
C THR A 393 0.88 -12.55 12.56
N GLY A 394 1.83 -13.06 13.34
CA GLY A 394 1.68 -14.26 14.15
C GLY A 394 2.20 -14.06 15.57
N ARG A 395 1.89 -15.01 16.46
CA ARG A 395 2.31 -15.00 17.87
C ARG A 395 3.70 -15.59 18.09
N GLY A 396 4.28 -16.23 17.08
CA GLY A 396 5.59 -16.85 17.15
C GLY A 396 6.17 -17.12 15.76
N GLU A 397 7.45 -17.50 15.72
CA GLU A 397 8.17 -17.72 14.46
C GLU A 397 7.63 -18.91 13.65
N ASN A 398 7.19 -19.98 14.33
CA ASN A 398 6.63 -21.16 13.66
C ASN A 398 5.33 -20.84 12.93
N GLU A 399 4.37 -20.21 13.63
CA GLU A 399 3.10 -19.76 13.05
C GLU A 399 3.35 -18.82 11.86
N LEU A 400 4.28 -17.87 12.01
CA LEU A 400 4.62 -16.93 10.96
C LEU A 400 5.27 -17.61 9.74
N GLY A 401 6.07 -18.66 9.99
CA GLY A 401 6.70 -19.48 8.95
C GLY A 401 5.69 -20.28 8.14
N GLU A 402 4.72 -20.93 8.81
CA GLU A 402 3.63 -21.65 8.15
C GLU A 402 2.73 -20.72 7.34
N ALA A 403 2.38 -19.56 7.92
CA ALA A 403 1.60 -18.53 7.27
C ALA A 403 2.31 -17.97 6.03
N ALA A 404 3.63 -17.77 6.11
CA ALA A 404 4.45 -17.34 4.98
C ALA A 404 4.44 -18.37 3.84
N GLN A 405 4.60 -19.65 4.14
CA GLN A 405 4.53 -20.71 3.14
C GLN A 405 3.14 -20.81 2.50
N HIS A 406 2.07 -20.58 3.26
CA HIS A 406 0.71 -20.51 2.73
C HIS A 406 0.53 -19.33 1.78
N LEU A 407 0.98 -18.14 2.18
CA LEU A 407 0.95 -16.93 1.35
C LEU A 407 1.73 -17.12 0.04
N GLU A 408 2.94 -17.67 0.09
CA GLU A 408 3.78 -17.91 -1.09
C GLU A 408 3.12 -18.91 -2.06
N ARG A 409 2.50 -19.97 -1.54
CA ARG A 409 1.72 -20.92 -2.36
C ARG A 409 0.50 -20.26 -3.00
N ALA A 410 -0.26 -19.48 -2.23
CA ALA A 410 -1.42 -18.73 -2.75
C ALA A 410 -1.00 -17.72 -3.82
N ALA A 411 0.07 -16.96 -3.59
CA ALA A 411 0.59 -16.01 -4.56
C ALA A 411 1.04 -16.70 -5.86
N SER A 412 1.73 -17.83 -5.76
CA SER A 412 2.15 -18.63 -6.91
C SER A 412 0.94 -19.10 -7.74
N ALA A 413 -0.10 -19.62 -7.09
CA ALA A 413 -1.33 -20.07 -7.74
C ALA A 413 -2.04 -18.94 -8.52
N PHE A 414 -1.95 -17.71 -8.02
CA PHE A 414 -2.51 -16.52 -8.66
C PHE A 414 -1.50 -15.76 -9.54
N LYS A 415 -0.31 -16.31 -9.80
CA LYS A 415 0.76 -15.70 -10.61
C LYS A 415 1.24 -14.33 -10.07
N VAL A 416 1.14 -14.13 -8.77
CA VAL A 416 1.60 -12.92 -8.08
C VAL A 416 3.06 -13.09 -7.66
N GLY A 417 3.90 -12.10 -7.98
CA GLY A 417 5.30 -12.10 -7.55
C GLY A 417 5.43 -11.46 -6.18
N LEU A 418 5.85 -12.22 -5.17
CA LEU A 418 6.13 -11.70 -3.82
C LEU A 418 7.62 -11.63 -3.54
N VAL A 419 8.03 -10.58 -2.82
CA VAL A 419 9.39 -10.42 -2.29
C VAL A 419 9.30 -10.06 -0.81
N ARG A 420 9.80 -10.93 0.07
CA ARG A 420 9.91 -10.61 1.49
C ARG A 420 10.88 -9.46 1.70
N LEU A 421 10.49 -8.49 2.52
CA LEU A 421 11.26 -7.28 2.80
C LEU A 421 12.33 -7.53 3.87
N ASP A 422 13.25 -8.46 3.62
CA ASP A 422 14.36 -8.74 4.53
C ASP A 422 15.21 -7.47 4.73
N ARG A 423 15.40 -7.07 6.00
CA ARG A 423 16.02 -5.82 6.48
C ARG A 423 15.29 -4.55 6.06
N GLU A 424 14.05 -4.68 5.63
CA GLU A 424 13.17 -3.58 5.22
C GLU A 424 11.75 -3.79 5.79
N GLN A 425 11.68 -4.46 6.95
CA GLN A 425 10.41 -4.83 7.58
C GLN A 425 9.70 -3.60 8.13
N LEU A 426 10.44 -2.64 8.70
CA LEU A 426 9.87 -1.38 9.19
C LEU A 426 9.25 -0.54 8.05
N PRO A 427 9.94 -0.28 6.91
CA PRO A 427 9.30 0.31 5.73
C PRO A 427 8.06 -0.47 5.26
N GLY A 428 8.12 -1.81 5.26
CA GLY A 428 6.96 -2.64 4.92
C GLY A 428 5.79 -2.47 5.88
N VAL A 429 6.06 -2.38 7.18
CA VAL A 429 5.07 -2.09 8.22
C VAL A 429 4.43 -0.73 7.97
N LEU A 430 5.22 0.33 7.78
CA LEU A 430 4.69 1.67 7.46
C LEU A 430 3.85 1.66 6.16
N ALA A 431 4.23 0.87 5.16
CA ALA A 431 3.47 0.70 3.92
C ALA A 431 2.16 -0.09 4.06
N THR A 432 1.95 -0.74 5.21
CA THR A 432 0.75 -1.55 5.51
C THR A 432 -0.08 -0.97 6.66
N LEU A 433 0.43 0.04 7.37
CA LEU A 433 -0.38 0.89 8.23
C LEU A 433 -1.24 1.85 7.39
N PRO A 434 -2.44 2.24 7.87
CA PRO A 434 -3.29 3.21 7.18
C PRO A 434 -2.71 4.61 7.37
N LEU A 435 -1.65 4.94 6.63
CA LEU A 435 -0.92 6.22 6.73
C LEU A 435 -0.95 7.04 5.43
N GLY A 436 -1.54 6.48 4.37
CA GLY A 436 -1.52 7.06 3.03
C GLY A 436 -0.36 6.55 2.16
N GLY A 437 0.38 5.54 2.60
CA GLY A 437 1.53 4.96 1.91
C GLY A 437 2.88 5.54 2.34
N THR A 438 3.96 4.82 2.03
CA THR A 438 5.34 5.25 2.35
C THR A 438 5.82 6.35 1.41
N ARG A 439 6.79 7.14 1.89
CA ARG A 439 7.57 8.07 1.06
C ARG A 439 8.42 7.34 0.03
#